data_AF-A0AAV2H2J1-F1
#
_entry.id   AF-A0AAV2H2J1-F1
#
_cell.length_a   1.000
_cell.length_b   1.000
_cell.length_c   1.000
_cell.angle_alpha   90.00
_cell.angle_beta   90.00
_cell.angle_gamma   90.00
#
_symmetry.space_group_name_H-M   'P 1'
#
loop_
_entity.id
_entity.type
_entity.pdbx_description
1 polymer ?
#
loop_
_entity_poly.entity_id
_entity_poly.type
_entity_poly.pdbx_seq_one_letter_code
_entity_poly.pdbx_strand_id
1 'polypeptide(L)'
;MTTKYSRACVICNCQDKIKQCACCKSVYYCSIEHQKMDWSKHKLTCIKGGFSSSHKKPTPTVDIVGSTRTDNALNDSNITKSDNDTTNTTSSGNDATLETNISQMEASNNVMLSLEVEAEIKHILDFSTVILPSDSESDIPQSQTEQCKDIFKDLIKSETNFSGPSDNTEASENDVDDSFAIESVSGRELTDMRYEQLFDNNDEITAFDSRPLNNLTFFKPESYQHKDLAEFICRGLIKSGYCVVDEVFEKTIIDGILAEIKSLKDKNELKEGQLGGGPSSGNDAKKVIDANIRRDVIKWIDGNEGLAYTAQVLGTMDSIISFFNNYLKNDFINGRTKAMVSCYPGNGTYYRRHVDNPSKDGRRITCILYLNKNWETQKDGGLLRIFPLNQENPIDIPPIANRMLYFWSDRRNPHEVQPSFRERFAMTVWYFDSEEREEARIEELRQETERISGQITELEEKRRQLEQLTQDQVLENKAVEAVKSLSEQELEAVSFLIHNHPDPKQVMSSMGISDTVQKALIKYLTTGRP
;
A
#
# COMPACT_ATOMS: atom_id res chain seq x y z
N MET A 1 -26.90 -8.48 -23.30
CA MET A 1 -27.83 -7.34 -23.47
C MET A 1 -27.62 -6.39 -22.30
N THR A 2 -27.49 -5.07 -22.52
CA THR A 2 -27.10 -4.12 -21.46
C THR A 2 -28.27 -3.70 -20.58
N THR A 3 -28.32 -4.22 -19.35
CA THR A 3 -29.25 -3.77 -18.30
C THR A 3 -28.80 -2.40 -17.75
N LYS A 4 -29.23 -1.31 -18.39
CA LYS A 4 -29.16 0.03 -17.79
C LYS A 4 -29.77 -0.01 -16.38
N TYR A 5 -29.06 0.48 -15.37
CA TYR A 5 -29.59 0.68 -14.03
C TYR A 5 -30.86 1.54 -14.09
N SER A 6 -32.02 0.90 -13.96
CA SER A 6 -33.32 1.57 -14.10
C SER A 6 -33.57 2.46 -12.89
N ARG A 7 -33.62 3.78 -13.12
CA ARG A 7 -34.14 4.73 -12.12
C ARG A 7 -35.62 4.41 -11.92
N ALA A 8 -35.93 3.69 -10.84
CA ALA A 8 -37.26 3.14 -10.58
C ALA A 8 -37.58 3.23 -9.08
N CYS A 9 -38.87 3.30 -8.73
CA CYS A 9 -39.30 3.37 -7.35
C CYS A 9 -39.02 2.06 -6.60
N VAL A 10 -38.27 2.10 -5.50
CA VAL A 10 -37.85 0.90 -4.74
C VAL A 10 -39.01 0.06 -4.18
N ILE A 11 -40.23 0.61 -4.08
CA ILE A 11 -41.43 -0.08 -3.58
C ILE A 11 -42.27 -0.73 -4.69
N CYS A 12 -42.36 -0.14 -5.88
CA CYS A 12 -43.29 -0.58 -6.93
C CYS A 12 -42.67 -0.70 -8.33
N ASN A 13 -41.36 -0.48 -8.47
CA ASN A 13 -40.58 -0.47 -9.71
C ASN A 13 -41.06 0.49 -10.82
N CYS A 14 -42.00 1.40 -10.51
CA CYS A 14 -42.47 2.43 -11.44
C CYS A 14 -41.36 3.45 -11.75
N GLN A 15 -41.19 3.80 -13.02
CA GLN A 15 -40.16 4.73 -13.51
C GLN A 15 -40.69 6.15 -13.72
N ASP A 16 -42.02 6.34 -13.72
CA ASP A 16 -42.65 7.66 -13.89
C ASP A 16 -42.60 8.52 -12.62
N LYS A 17 -42.37 9.82 -12.82
CA LYS A 17 -42.46 10.89 -11.79
C LYS A 17 -41.61 10.63 -10.52
N ILE A 18 -40.57 9.81 -10.66
CA ILE A 18 -39.63 9.46 -9.60
C ILE A 18 -38.88 10.67 -9.04
N LYS A 19 -38.68 10.67 -7.72
CA LYS A 19 -37.90 11.64 -6.95
C LYS A 19 -36.85 10.90 -6.14
N GLN A 20 -35.65 11.45 -6.04
CA GLN A 20 -34.60 10.95 -5.15
C GLN A 20 -34.91 11.27 -3.69
N CYS A 21 -34.42 10.44 -2.77
CA CYS A 21 -34.37 10.79 -1.35
C CYS A 21 -33.53 12.05 -1.14
N ALA A 22 -34.13 13.12 -0.63
CA ALA A 22 -33.47 14.43 -0.44
C ALA A 22 -32.29 14.42 0.55
N CYS A 23 -32.06 13.30 1.25
CA CYS A 23 -31.01 13.12 2.24
C CYS A 23 -29.75 12.47 1.63
N CYS A 24 -29.87 11.22 1.14
CA CYS A 24 -28.76 10.42 0.62
C CYS A 24 -28.63 10.42 -0.91
N LYS A 25 -29.68 10.84 -1.65
CA LYS A 25 -29.82 10.79 -3.12
C LYS A 25 -29.72 9.41 -3.78
N SER A 26 -29.41 8.34 -3.04
CA SER A 26 -29.17 6.99 -3.55
C SER A 26 -30.43 6.14 -3.82
N VAL A 27 -31.59 6.52 -3.27
CA VAL A 27 -32.87 5.78 -3.41
C VAL A 27 -33.93 6.66 -4.08
N TYR A 28 -34.81 6.03 -4.88
CA TYR A 28 -35.83 6.70 -5.70
C TYR A 28 -37.26 6.26 -5.31
N TYR A 29 -38.20 7.20 -5.33
CA TYR A 29 -39.62 6.98 -5.01
C TYR A 29 -40.53 7.75 -5.98
N CYS A 30 -41.62 7.13 -6.47
CA CYS A 30 -42.63 7.82 -7.30
C CYS A 30 -43.67 8.61 -6.47
N SER A 31 -43.72 8.40 -5.15
CA SER A 31 -44.62 9.09 -4.22
C SER A 31 -43.98 9.27 -2.83
N ILE A 32 -44.51 10.19 -2.03
CA ILE A 32 -44.10 10.37 -0.62
C ILE A 32 -44.57 9.19 0.23
N GLU A 33 -45.64 8.52 -0.18
CA GLU A 33 -46.25 7.36 0.46
C GLU A 33 -45.33 6.15 0.36
N HIS A 34 -44.69 5.93 -0.80
CA HIS A 34 -43.65 4.91 -0.96
C HIS A 34 -42.38 5.25 -0.19
N GLN A 35 -42.00 6.53 -0.10
CA GLN A 35 -40.90 6.94 0.79
C GLN A 35 -41.21 6.64 2.26
N LYS A 36 -42.42 6.96 2.75
CA LYS A 36 -42.86 6.65 4.13
C LYS A 36 -42.88 5.14 4.42
N MET A 37 -43.31 4.33 3.45
CA MET A 37 -43.36 2.87 3.57
C MET A 37 -41.96 2.26 3.75
N ASP A 38 -41.00 2.71 2.92
CA ASP A 38 -39.60 2.29 2.99
C ASP A 38 -38.84 2.90 4.19
N TRP A 39 -39.26 4.08 4.67
CA TRP A 39 -38.54 4.86 5.69
C TRP A 39 -38.16 4.08 6.95
N SER A 40 -38.98 3.09 7.35
CA SER A 40 -38.70 2.20 8.48
C SER A 40 -37.36 1.46 8.34
N LYS A 41 -37.01 1.03 7.12
CA LYS A 41 -35.75 0.38 6.76
C LYS A 41 -34.72 1.41 6.29
N HIS A 42 -35.11 2.27 5.35
CA HIS A 42 -34.19 3.21 4.71
C HIS A 42 -33.53 4.18 5.70
N LYS A 43 -34.22 4.62 6.76
CA LYS A 43 -33.63 5.53 7.77
C LYS A 43 -32.34 4.99 8.42
N LEU A 44 -32.11 3.67 8.39
CA LEU A 44 -30.90 3.02 8.93
C LEU A 44 -29.68 3.19 8.00
N THR A 45 -29.91 3.46 6.71
CA THR A 45 -28.86 3.66 5.68
C THR A 45 -28.91 5.05 5.03
N CYS A 46 -29.84 5.90 5.44
CA CYS A 46 -30.11 7.21 4.85
C CYS A 46 -29.21 8.33 5.43
N ILE A 47 -27.92 8.30 5.07
CA ILE A 47 -26.93 9.31 5.48
C ILE A 47 -27.12 10.62 4.69
N LYS A 48 -26.98 11.79 5.35
CA LYS A 48 -27.06 13.11 4.70
C LYS A 48 -25.77 13.42 3.93
N GLY A 49 -25.87 13.50 2.60
CA GLY A 49 -24.73 13.79 1.73
C GLY A 49 -23.76 12.61 1.58
N GLY A 50 -22.90 12.68 0.56
CA GLY A 50 -21.78 11.76 0.43
C GLY A 50 -20.65 12.16 1.38
N PHE A 51 -19.96 11.16 1.94
CA PHE A 51 -18.69 11.24 2.67
C PHE A 51 -18.46 12.50 3.55
N SER A 52 -18.79 12.38 4.83
CA SER A 52 -18.03 13.03 5.90
C SER A 52 -17.94 12.08 7.10
N SER A 53 -16.72 11.85 7.59
CA SER A 53 -16.41 10.80 8.57
C SER A 53 -16.27 11.36 9.99
N SER A 54 -17.31 11.27 10.81
CA SER A 54 -17.17 11.19 12.27
C SER A 54 -18.48 10.85 12.99
N HIS A 55 -18.42 9.95 13.97
CA HIS A 55 -19.12 9.91 15.27
C HIS A 55 -18.79 8.56 15.92
N LYS A 56 -18.07 8.51 17.05
CA LYS A 56 -18.60 8.64 18.42
C LYS A 56 -19.81 7.73 18.69
N LYS A 57 -19.56 6.66 19.46
CA LYS A 57 -20.56 5.70 19.95
C LYS A 57 -21.61 6.37 20.84
N PRO A 58 -22.90 5.97 20.75
CA PRO A 58 -23.81 5.93 21.88
C PRO A 58 -23.89 4.51 22.46
N THR A 59 -23.85 4.38 23.79
CA THR A 59 -24.27 3.16 24.52
C THR A 59 -25.62 3.39 25.21
N PRO A 60 -26.46 2.36 25.39
CA PRO A 60 -27.84 2.53 25.83
C PRO A 60 -27.99 2.70 27.35
N THR A 61 -29.13 3.26 27.74
CA THR A 61 -29.59 3.45 29.13
C THR A 61 -30.29 2.20 29.69
N VAL A 62 -30.11 1.95 31.00
CA VAL A 62 -31.06 1.21 31.85
C VAL A 62 -31.14 1.93 33.20
N ASP A 63 -32.34 2.02 33.79
CA ASP A 63 -32.66 2.80 34.98
C ASP A 63 -32.27 2.11 36.31
N ILE A 64 -32.24 2.87 37.42
CA ILE A 64 -33.11 2.67 38.62
C ILE A 64 -32.87 3.75 39.72
N VAL A 65 -33.98 4.39 40.12
CA VAL A 65 -34.39 5.04 41.40
C VAL A 65 -33.37 5.16 42.57
N GLY A 66 -33.28 6.34 43.22
CA GLY A 66 -32.83 6.41 44.64
C GLY A 66 -32.44 7.78 45.29
N SER A 67 -33.42 8.57 45.76
CA SER A 67 -33.43 9.48 46.95
C SER A 67 -32.23 10.34 47.45
N THR A 68 -32.58 11.59 47.80
CA THR A 68 -32.14 12.43 48.97
C THR A 68 -30.74 13.08 49.10
N ARG A 69 -30.76 14.39 49.48
CA ARG A 69 -30.03 15.13 50.57
C ARG A 69 -28.55 14.76 50.91
N THR A 70 -27.63 15.67 51.29
CA THR A 70 -27.67 17.10 51.72
C THR A 70 -26.25 17.74 51.74
N ASP A 71 -26.19 19.08 51.82
CA ASP A 71 -25.21 19.93 52.55
C ASP A 71 -23.68 19.99 52.27
N ASN A 72 -23.19 21.25 52.22
CA ASN A 72 -21.89 21.78 52.71
C ASN A 72 -20.53 21.39 52.06
N ALA A 73 -19.46 22.20 52.15
CA ALA A 73 -19.26 23.66 52.28
C ALA A 73 -17.74 24.02 52.22
N LEU A 74 -17.38 25.32 52.02
CA LEU A 74 -16.05 25.96 52.24
C LEU A 74 -14.91 25.54 51.26
N ASN A 75 -13.87 26.34 50.94
CA ASN A 75 -13.58 27.77 51.18
C ASN A 75 -12.53 28.34 50.18
N ASP A 76 -12.45 29.68 50.08
CA ASP A 76 -11.25 30.54 49.86
C ASP A 76 -10.33 30.39 48.62
N SER A 77 -9.69 31.45 48.07
CA SER A 77 -9.85 32.93 48.25
C SER A 77 -9.08 33.74 47.16
N ASN A 78 -9.44 35.02 46.97
CA ASN A 78 -8.67 36.18 46.44
C ASN A 78 -8.09 36.10 44.98
N ILE A 79 -8.27 37.05 44.03
CA ILE A 79 -8.47 38.54 44.00
C ILE A 79 -7.14 39.27 44.32
N THR A 80 -6.52 40.11 43.46
CA THR A 80 -6.96 41.43 42.91
C THR A 80 -6.34 41.81 41.54
N LYS A 81 -6.90 42.87 40.89
CA LYS A 81 -6.26 43.71 39.85
C LYS A 81 -5.77 45.05 40.46
N SER A 82 -4.95 45.83 39.73
CA SER A 82 -5.01 47.31 39.76
C SER A 82 -4.29 47.96 38.56
N ASP A 83 -4.90 49.00 37.99
CA ASP A 83 -4.36 49.91 36.96
C ASP A 83 -3.89 51.25 37.58
N ASN A 84 -3.16 52.12 36.84
CA ASN A 84 -3.32 53.59 36.87
C ASN A 84 -2.38 54.40 35.92
N ASP A 85 -2.84 55.59 35.51
CA ASP A 85 -2.21 56.57 34.60
C ASP A 85 -1.20 57.55 35.23
N THR A 86 -0.38 58.24 34.39
CA THR A 86 -0.13 59.70 34.53
C THR A 86 0.33 60.36 33.20
N THR A 87 0.15 61.68 33.04
CA THR A 87 0.59 62.53 31.89
C THR A 87 1.81 63.42 32.26
N ASN A 88 2.44 64.30 31.45
CA ASN A 88 2.21 64.98 30.14
C ASN A 88 3.64 65.35 29.54
N THR A 89 3.97 66.23 28.58
CA THR A 89 3.33 67.38 27.89
C THR A 89 3.98 67.71 26.51
N THR A 90 3.34 68.61 25.75
CA THR A 90 3.75 69.36 24.53
C THR A 90 5.23 69.72 24.27
N SER A 91 5.68 69.63 23.00
CA SER A 91 6.12 70.80 22.18
C SER A 91 6.48 70.42 20.71
N SER A 92 6.63 71.42 19.83
CA SER A 92 6.70 71.29 18.36
C SER A 92 8.09 71.04 17.76
N GLY A 93 8.16 70.46 16.56
CA GLY A 93 9.13 70.90 15.54
C GLY A 93 9.83 69.84 14.69
N ASN A 94 9.67 69.98 13.37
CA ASN A 94 10.58 69.63 12.27
C ASN A 94 10.88 68.15 11.92
N ASP A 95 10.49 67.85 10.67
CA ASP A 95 11.01 66.98 9.62
C ASP A 95 12.39 66.28 9.74
N ALA A 96 12.59 65.28 8.87
CA ALA A 96 13.75 64.40 8.63
C ALA A 96 13.87 63.13 9.51
N THR A 97 13.31 62.01 9.03
CA THR A 97 13.89 60.63 9.08
C THR A 97 12.97 59.61 8.39
N LEU A 98 13.07 59.46 7.06
CA LEU A 98 12.30 58.46 6.28
C LEU A 98 13.19 57.50 5.46
N GLU A 99 14.48 57.37 5.80
CA GLU A 99 15.45 56.56 5.02
C GLU A 99 15.79 55.20 5.65
N THR A 100 15.53 54.99 6.94
CA THR A 100 16.00 53.80 7.68
C THR A 100 15.22 52.50 7.42
N ASN A 101 14.02 52.56 6.83
CA ASN A 101 13.14 51.39 6.69
C ASN A 101 13.23 50.65 5.35
N ILE A 102 13.87 51.23 4.32
CA ILE A 102 13.96 50.60 2.99
C ILE A 102 15.04 49.51 2.96
N SER A 103 16.21 49.77 3.55
CA SER A 103 17.36 48.86 3.56
C SER A 103 17.10 47.54 4.30
N GLN A 104 16.09 47.47 5.17
CA GLN A 104 15.70 46.22 5.84
C GLN A 104 14.81 45.33 4.95
N MET A 105 13.92 45.91 4.13
CA MET A 105 13.04 45.12 3.24
C MET A 105 13.78 44.52 2.04
N GLU A 106 14.70 45.27 1.44
CA GLU A 106 15.50 44.77 0.30
C GLU A 106 16.46 43.66 0.72
N ALA A 107 17.00 43.71 1.95
CA ALA A 107 17.79 42.63 2.53
C ALA A 107 16.97 41.36 2.80
N SER A 108 15.77 41.49 3.37
CA SER A 108 14.91 40.33 3.67
C SER A 108 14.45 39.59 2.40
N ASN A 109 14.12 40.29 1.31
CA ASN A 109 13.67 39.63 0.08
C ASN A 109 14.80 38.85 -0.61
N ASN A 110 16.04 39.36 -0.60
CA ASN A 110 17.19 38.63 -1.17
C ASN A 110 17.53 37.37 -0.36
N VAL A 111 17.39 37.42 0.97
CA VAL A 111 17.59 36.25 1.85
C VAL A 111 16.44 35.24 1.72
N MET A 112 15.20 35.70 1.50
CA MET A 112 14.06 34.79 1.30
C MET A 112 14.18 33.97 0.00
N LEU A 113 14.57 34.62 -1.11
CA LEU A 113 14.84 33.93 -2.38
C LEU A 113 16.05 32.98 -2.29
N SER A 114 17.10 33.32 -1.53
CA SER A 114 18.21 32.36 -1.34
C SER A 114 17.79 31.16 -0.48
N LEU A 115 16.95 31.34 0.53
CA LEU A 115 16.49 30.27 1.41
C LEU A 115 15.54 29.28 0.73
N GLU A 116 14.68 29.74 -0.19
CA GLU A 116 13.82 28.84 -0.98
C GLU A 116 14.67 27.98 -1.94
N VAL A 117 15.66 28.57 -2.61
CA VAL A 117 16.61 27.84 -3.47
C VAL A 117 17.53 26.92 -2.66
N GLU A 118 18.02 27.34 -1.48
CA GLU A 118 18.77 26.46 -0.57
C GLU A 118 17.93 25.29 -0.03
N ALA A 119 16.62 25.48 0.15
CA ALA A 119 15.70 24.42 0.57
C ALA A 119 15.48 23.39 -0.55
N GLU A 120 15.27 23.82 -1.80
CA GLU A 120 15.21 22.90 -2.95
C GLU A 120 16.56 22.20 -3.17
N ILE A 121 17.69 22.92 -3.08
CA ILE A 121 19.03 22.32 -3.18
C ILE A 121 19.26 21.28 -2.07
N LYS A 122 18.82 21.54 -0.83
CA LYS A 122 18.86 20.52 0.25
C LYS A 122 17.98 19.32 -0.04
N HIS A 123 16.80 19.52 -0.63
CA HIS A 123 15.88 18.43 -0.98
C HIS A 123 16.37 17.62 -2.21
N ILE A 124 17.22 18.21 -3.06
CA ILE A 124 17.86 17.56 -4.21
C ILE A 124 19.17 16.86 -3.82
N LEU A 125 19.89 17.38 -2.81
CA LEU A 125 21.13 16.80 -2.28
C LEU A 125 20.90 15.90 -1.04
N ASP A 126 19.66 15.50 -0.75
CA ASP A 126 19.37 14.53 0.31
C ASP A 126 19.69 13.09 -0.15
N PHE A 127 20.98 12.74 -0.04
CA PHE A 127 21.47 11.40 -0.33
C PHE A 127 21.10 10.34 0.73
N SER A 128 20.29 10.65 1.75
CA SER A 128 19.93 9.69 2.82
C SER A 128 19.23 8.42 2.32
N THR A 129 18.62 8.46 1.13
CA THR A 129 18.01 7.29 0.49
C THR A 129 18.93 6.50 -0.45
N VAL A 130 20.17 6.95 -0.68
CA VAL A 130 21.12 6.30 -1.62
C VAL A 130 22.03 5.32 -0.88
N ILE A 131 21.59 4.07 -0.76
CA ILE A 131 22.42 2.97 -0.29
C ILE A 131 23.22 2.41 -1.48
N LEU A 132 24.50 2.74 -1.54
CA LEU A 132 25.45 2.04 -2.42
C LEU A 132 25.78 0.65 -1.82
N PRO A 133 25.96 -0.40 -2.63
CA PRO A 133 26.54 -1.65 -2.15
C PRO A 133 27.99 -1.43 -1.73
N SER A 134 28.32 -1.71 -0.46
CA SER A 134 29.67 -1.64 0.08
C SER A 134 30.05 -2.96 0.75
N ASP A 135 31.01 -3.67 0.18
CA ASP A 135 31.48 -4.97 0.68
C ASP A 135 32.32 -4.83 1.96
N SER A 136 31.70 -5.01 3.13
CA SER A 136 32.39 -5.46 4.36
C SER A 136 31.41 -5.77 5.50
N GLU A 137 31.64 -6.89 6.21
CA GLU A 137 30.97 -7.20 7.47
C GLU A 137 31.56 -6.38 8.64
N SER A 138 30.72 -5.74 9.48
CA SER A 138 30.76 -5.82 10.97
C SER A 138 29.93 -4.74 11.69
N ASP A 139 29.20 -5.19 12.72
CA ASP A 139 28.66 -4.54 13.93
C ASP A 139 28.14 -3.08 13.97
N ILE A 140 26.97 -2.93 14.63
CA ILE A 140 26.17 -1.70 14.77
C ILE A 140 26.07 -1.29 16.26
N PRO A 141 26.08 0.02 16.58
CA PRO A 141 25.14 0.55 17.58
C PRO A 141 24.11 1.55 17.02
N GLN A 142 22.94 1.63 17.65
CA GLN A 142 21.72 2.25 17.10
C GLN A 142 21.60 3.77 17.37
N SER A 143 21.00 4.53 16.44
CA SER A 143 20.05 5.60 16.82
C SER A 143 19.00 5.91 15.74
N GLN A 144 17.73 5.84 16.17
CA GLN A 144 16.47 6.30 15.57
C GLN A 144 16.49 7.11 14.26
N THR A 145 15.99 6.50 13.18
CA THR A 145 15.18 7.18 12.15
C THR A 145 14.08 6.22 11.68
N GLU A 146 12.81 6.57 11.88
CA GLU A 146 11.69 5.79 11.34
C GLU A 146 11.41 6.23 9.89
N GLN A 147 11.81 5.40 8.93
CA GLN A 147 11.35 5.48 7.54
C GLN A 147 10.60 4.20 7.14
N CYS A 148 9.68 4.33 6.18
CA CYS A 148 8.70 3.30 5.87
C CYS A 148 9.32 2.01 5.33
N LYS A 149 8.84 0.86 5.82
CA LYS A 149 9.22 -0.46 5.30
C LYS A 149 8.38 -0.80 4.06
N ASP A 150 9.05 -0.99 2.93
CA ASP A 150 8.40 -1.42 1.68
C ASP A 150 7.97 -2.89 1.75
N ILE A 151 6.69 -3.17 1.51
CA ILE A 151 6.14 -4.53 1.55
C ILE A 151 6.82 -5.48 0.53
N PHE A 152 7.28 -4.95 -0.61
CA PHE A 152 8.04 -5.75 -1.60
C PHE A 152 9.48 -6.02 -1.16
N LYS A 153 10.14 -5.09 -0.44
CA LYS A 153 11.43 -5.37 0.19
C LYS A 153 11.27 -6.32 1.38
N ASP A 154 10.15 -6.27 2.09
CA ASP A 154 9.80 -7.28 3.10
C ASP A 154 9.58 -8.65 2.45
N LEU A 155 9.05 -8.74 1.21
CA LEU A 155 8.92 -10.01 0.48
C LEU A 155 10.29 -10.62 0.11
N ILE A 156 11.21 -9.82 -0.47
CA ILE A 156 12.58 -10.27 -0.78
C ILE A 156 13.34 -10.59 0.52
N LYS A 157 13.13 -9.80 1.59
CA LYS A 157 13.60 -10.09 2.96
C LYS A 157 12.70 -11.07 3.72
N SER A 158 11.85 -11.82 3.03
CA SER A 158 11.04 -12.93 3.57
C SER A 158 11.46 -14.30 3.06
N GLU A 159 12.41 -14.34 2.11
CA GLU A 159 12.88 -15.58 1.51
C GLU A 159 13.67 -16.39 2.55
N THR A 160 13.02 -17.37 3.17
CA THR A 160 13.68 -18.35 4.03
C THR A 160 13.96 -19.59 3.20
N ASN A 161 15.23 -19.79 2.85
CA ASN A 161 15.72 -21.08 2.36
C ASN A 161 15.60 -22.09 3.51
N PHE A 162 15.00 -23.25 3.25
CA PHE A 162 14.94 -24.33 4.22
C PHE A 162 15.87 -25.46 3.77
N SER A 163 16.81 -25.84 4.63
CA SER A 163 17.59 -27.05 4.39
C SER A 163 16.67 -28.26 4.53
N GLY A 164 16.57 -29.07 3.47
CA GLY A 164 16.05 -30.43 3.60
C GLY A 164 16.93 -31.28 4.54
N PRO A 165 16.53 -32.52 4.84
CA PRO A 165 17.39 -33.45 5.57
C PRO A 165 18.77 -33.51 4.91
N SER A 166 19.83 -33.24 5.66
CA SER A 166 21.19 -33.30 5.13
C SER A 166 21.56 -34.77 4.87
N ASP A 167 21.68 -35.17 3.61
CA ASP A 167 22.18 -36.48 3.22
C ASP A 167 23.67 -36.61 3.55
N ASN A 168 23.95 -36.88 4.82
CA ASN A 168 25.18 -37.52 5.30
C ASN A 168 25.10 -39.06 5.14
N THR A 169 24.22 -39.51 4.25
CA THR A 169 24.24 -40.83 3.63
C THR A 169 24.93 -40.68 2.29
N GLU A 170 26.07 -41.34 2.09
CA GLU A 170 26.72 -41.37 0.77
C GLU A 170 25.72 -41.96 -0.24
N ALA A 171 25.28 -41.14 -1.19
CA ALA A 171 24.32 -41.54 -2.21
C ALA A 171 25.00 -42.51 -3.20
N SER A 172 25.03 -43.79 -2.84
CA SER A 172 25.36 -44.86 -3.77
C SER A 172 24.38 -44.82 -4.95
N GLU A 173 24.89 -44.85 -6.18
CA GLU A 173 24.09 -44.90 -7.41
C GLU A 173 23.32 -46.22 -7.52
N ASN A 174 22.22 -46.35 -6.78
CA ASN A 174 21.35 -47.51 -6.72
C ASN A 174 19.88 -47.05 -6.76
N ASP A 175 19.24 -47.27 -7.90
CA ASP A 175 17.79 -47.42 -8.07
C ASP A 175 16.88 -46.41 -7.34
N VAL A 176 16.89 -45.16 -7.80
CA VAL A 176 15.67 -44.33 -7.72
C VAL A 176 14.62 -44.98 -8.62
N ASP A 177 13.56 -45.53 -8.03
CA ASP A 177 12.48 -46.20 -8.74
C ASP A 177 11.65 -45.19 -9.58
N ASP A 178 12.05 -45.05 -10.84
CA ASP A 178 11.44 -44.13 -11.82
C ASP A 178 9.96 -44.43 -12.13
N SER A 179 9.41 -45.54 -11.61
CA SER A 179 7.97 -45.84 -11.71
C SER A 179 7.08 -44.97 -10.79
N PHE A 180 7.66 -44.31 -9.77
CA PHE A 180 6.92 -43.51 -8.80
C PHE A 180 6.93 -41.99 -9.05
N ALA A 181 7.88 -41.49 -9.83
CA ALA A 181 8.08 -40.05 -10.01
C ALA A 181 7.12 -39.50 -11.10
N ILE A 182 6.10 -38.77 -10.66
CA ILE A 182 4.93 -38.41 -11.46
C ILE A 182 5.24 -37.19 -12.34
N GLU A 183 4.87 -37.25 -13.63
CA GLU A 183 5.02 -36.11 -14.52
C GLU A 183 4.14 -34.92 -14.08
N SER A 184 4.78 -33.77 -13.90
CA SER A 184 4.16 -32.48 -13.61
C SER A 184 3.44 -31.95 -14.87
N VAL A 185 2.24 -32.47 -15.14
CA VAL A 185 1.46 -32.22 -16.38
C VAL A 185 1.47 -30.73 -16.75
N SER A 186 2.15 -30.43 -17.86
CA SER A 186 2.46 -29.09 -18.35
C SER A 186 1.25 -28.45 -19.04
N GLY A 187 0.18 -28.20 -18.26
CA GLY A 187 -1.04 -27.51 -18.69
C GLY A 187 -0.86 -26.02 -19.01
N ARG A 188 0.24 -25.63 -19.66
CA ARG A 188 0.62 -24.24 -19.95
C ARG A 188 -0.16 -23.63 -21.13
N GLU A 189 -0.65 -24.42 -22.09
CA GLU A 189 -1.33 -23.88 -23.29
C GLU A 189 -2.87 -23.89 -23.22
N LEU A 190 -3.47 -24.90 -22.57
CA LEU A 190 -4.93 -25.03 -22.47
C LEU A 190 -5.57 -24.11 -21.41
N THR A 191 -4.76 -23.42 -20.60
CA THR A 191 -5.22 -22.67 -19.44
C THR A 191 -5.52 -21.20 -19.74
N ASP A 192 -4.70 -20.50 -20.52
CA ASP A 192 -4.87 -19.05 -20.73
C ASP A 192 -6.21 -18.68 -21.41
N MET A 193 -6.67 -19.43 -22.43
CA MET A 193 -7.98 -19.17 -23.07
C MET A 193 -9.17 -19.25 -22.09
N ARG A 194 -9.09 -20.07 -21.04
CA ARG A 194 -10.15 -20.21 -20.03
C ARG A 194 -9.90 -19.31 -18.81
N TYR A 195 -8.66 -18.89 -18.59
CA TYR A 195 -8.31 -17.85 -17.64
C TYR A 195 -8.91 -16.50 -18.07
N GLU A 196 -8.77 -16.08 -19.33
CA GLU A 196 -9.40 -14.84 -19.84
C GLU A 196 -10.94 -14.88 -19.79
N GLN A 197 -11.56 -16.07 -19.84
CA GLN A 197 -13.01 -16.22 -19.64
C GLN A 197 -13.45 -16.09 -18.18
N LEU A 198 -12.55 -16.28 -17.21
CA LEU A 198 -12.82 -16.07 -15.77
C LEU A 198 -12.42 -14.66 -15.30
N PHE A 199 -11.54 -13.99 -16.04
CA PHE A 199 -11.05 -12.64 -15.83
C PHE A 199 -11.25 -11.81 -17.10
N ASP A 200 -12.51 -11.61 -17.50
CA ASP A 200 -12.88 -10.78 -18.65
C ASP A 200 -12.31 -9.36 -18.50
N ASN A 201 -11.76 -8.80 -19.57
CA ASN A 201 -10.89 -7.62 -19.59
C ASN A 201 -11.63 -6.28 -19.40
N ASN A 202 -12.63 -6.24 -18.52
CA ASN A 202 -13.35 -5.05 -18.11
C ASN A 202 -13.18 -4.88 -16.59
N ASP A 203 -12.83 -3.68 -16.11
CA ASP A 203 -12.55 -3.35 -14.69
C ASP A 203 -13.76 -3.46 -13.72
N GLU A 204 -14.82 -4.20 -14.08
CA GLU A 204 -15.94 -4.47 -13.17
C GLU A 204 -15.53 -5.53 -12.12
N ILE A 205 -15.49 -5.11 -10.86
CA ILE A 205 -15.16 -5.95 -9.69
C ILE A 205 -15.97 -7.25 -9.72
N THR A 206 -15.30 -8.37 -10.02
CA THR A 206 -15.93 -9.68 -10.20
C THR A 206 -16.86 -10.05 -9.05
N ALA A 207 -18.10 -10.37 -9.38
CA ALA A 207 -19.10 -10.77 -8.40
C ALA A 207 -18.72 -12.12 -7.78
N PHE A 208 -18.91 -12.24 -6.47
CA PHE A 208 -18.77 -13.51 -5.76
C PHE A 208 -19.67 -14.58 -6.39
N ASP A 209 -19.14 -15.79 -6.56
CA ASP A 209 -19.94 -16.88 -7.10
C ASP A 209 -21.07 -17.22 -6.13
N SER A 210 -22.31 -17.17 -6.61
CA SER A 210 -23.52 -17.34 -5.80
C SER A 210 -24.09 -18.76 -5.83
N ARG A 211 -23.37 -19.74 -6.40
CA ARG A 211 -23.75 -21.16 -6.33
C ARG A 211 -23.75 -21.63 -4.88
N PRO A 212 -24.69 -22.51 -4.48
CA PRO A 212 -24.79 -23.02 -3.11
C PRO A 212 -23.52 -23.78 -2.69
N LEU A 213 -23.35 -23.99 -1.39
CA LEU A 213 -22.22 -24.73 -0.83
C LEU A 213 -22.15 -26.16 -1.40
N ASN A 214 -21.06 -26.46 -2.09
CA ASN A 214 -20.72 -27.78 -2.59
C ASN A 214 -20.11 -28.61 -1.45
N ASN A 215 -20.90 -29.49 -0.84
CA ASN A 215 -20.46 -30.33 0.28
C ASN A 215 -19.54 -31.46 -0.20
N LEU A 216 -18.26 -31.16 -0.36
CA LEU A 216 -17.23 -32.11 -0.77
C LEU A 216 -16.68 -32.92 0.41
N THR A 217 -16.50 -34.22 0.18
CA THR A 217 -15.74 -35.11 1.08
C THR A 217 -14.29 -35.16 0.59
N PHE A 218 -13.35 -34.77 1.45
CA PHE A 218 -11.93 -34.92 1.17
C PHE A 218 -11.44 -36.29 1.65
N PHE A 219 -10.52 -36.91 0.89
CA PHE A 219 -9.87 -38.15 1.30
C PHE A 219 -8.90 -37.87 2.45
N LYS A 220 -8.69 -38.85 3.33
CA LYS A 220 -7.63 -38.81 4.34
C LYS A 220 -6.41 -39.60 3.85
N PRO A 221 -5.18 -39.20 4.21
CA PRO A 221 -4.00 -40.02 4.00
C PRO A 221 -4.02 -41.25 4.91
N GLU A 222 -3.31 -42.31 4.52
CA GLU A 222 -3.19 -43.55 5.30
C GLU A 222 -2.20 -43.42 6.47
N SER A 223 -1.32 -42.43 6.41
CA SER A 223 -0.28 -42.11 7.40
C SER A 223 -0.05 -40.61 7.48
N TYR A 224 0.40 -40.13 8.64
CA TYR A 224 0.74 -38.73 8.91
C TYR A 224 2.25 -38.49 9.07
N GLN A 225 3.09 -39.47 8.71
CA GLN A 225 4.53 -39.21 8.57
C GLN A 225 4.78 -38.24 7.42
N HIS A 226 5.78 -37.35 7.55
CA HIS A 226 5.94 -36.22 6.63
C HIS A 226 6.16 -36.64 5.16
N LYS A 227 6.85 -37.77 4.92
CA LYS A 227 7.02 -38.36 3.58
C LYS A 227 5.69 -38.83 2.99
N ASP A 228 4.89 -39.57 3.75
CA ASP A 228 3.62 -40.15 3.29
C ASP A 228 2.59 -39.02 3.02
N LEU A 229 2.61 -37.97 3.85
CA LEU A 229 1.86 -36.74 3.59
C LEU A 229 2.32 -36.05 2.30
N ALA A 230 3.63 -35.93 2.07
CA ALA A 230 4.17 -35.33 0.86
C ALA A 230 3.72 -36.07 -0.41
N GLU A 231 3.76 -37.41 -0.40
CA GLU A 231 3.27 -38.23 -1.51
C GLU A 231 1.78 -38.02 -1.76
N PHE A 232 0.97 -38.05 -0.69
CA PHE A 232 -0.48 -37.83 -0.74
C PHE A 232 -0.81 -36.43 -1.30
N ILE A 233 -0.08 -35.40 -0.88
CA ILE A 233 -0.27 -34.02 -1.34
C ILE A 233 0.16 -33.88 -2.81
N CYS A 234 1.33 -34.39 -3.20
CA CYS A 234 1.80 -34.33 -4.59
C CYS A 234 0.83 -35.06 -5.55
N ARG A 235 0.35 -36.24 -5.17
CA ARG A 235 -0.70 -36.97 -5.92
C ARG A 235 -2.00 -36.15 -6.04
N GLY A 236 -2.41 -35.47 -4.98
CA GLY A 236 -3.58 -34.57 -4.99
C GLY A 236 -3.39 -33.37 -5.92
N LEU A 237 -2.26 -32.67 -5.78
CA LEU A 237 -1.88 -31.51 -6.59
C LEU A 237 -1.83 -31.83 -8.09
N ILE A 238 -1.18 -32.94 -8.49
CA ILE A 238 -1.09 -33.33 -9.91
C ILE A 238 -2.46 -33.75 -10.45
N LYS A 239 -3.22 -34.56 -9.70
CA LYS A 239 -4.52 -35.10 -10.16
C LYS A 239 -5.64 -34.06 -10.20
N SER A 240 -5.67 -33.14 -9.23
CA SER A 240 -6.84 -32.28 -8.96
C SER A 240 -6.54 -30.78 -8.98
N GLY A 241 -5.27 -30.38 -8.99
CA GLY A 241 -4.83 -28.99 -8.84
C GLY A 241 -4.67 -28.52 -7.39
N TYR A 242 -5.22 -29.28 -6.44
CA TYR A 242 -5.24 -28.99 -5.00
C TYR A 242 -5.22 -30.28 -4.17
N CYS A 243 -4.86 -30.18 -2.89
CA CYS A 243 -5.04 -31.23 -1.89
C CYS A 243 -5.50 -30.62 -0.55
N VAL A 244 -6.32 -31.37 0.20
CA VAL A 244 -6.79 -30.99 1.55
C VAL A 244 -6.41 -32.11 2.50
N VAL A 245 -5.81 -31.76 3.64
CA VAL A 245 -5.47 -32.71 4.71
C VAL A 245 -6.01 -32.17 6.02
N ASP A 246 -6.93 -32.91 6.63
CA ASP A 246 -7.43 -32.63 7.99
C ASP A 246 -6.55 -33.31 9.04
N GLU A 247 -6.49 -32.76 10.25
CA GLU A 247 -5.90 -33.37 11.45
C GLU A 247 -4.36 -33.58 11.42
N VAL A 248 -3.64 -32.75 10.63
CA VAL A 248 -2.17 -32.82 10.47
C VAL A 248 -1.40 -32.60 11.79
N PHE A 249 -1.88 -31.70 12.65
CA PHE A 249 -1.17 -31.31 13.87
C PHE A 249 -1.82 -31.87 15.13
N GLU A 250 -1.05 -32.01 16.21
CA GLU A 250 -1.65 -32.20 17.52
C GLU A 250 -2.56 -31.02 17.90
N LYS A 251 -3.65 -31.31 18.62
CA LYS A 251 -4.55 -30.29 19.15
C LYS A 251 -3.84 -29.27 20.04
N THR A 252 -2.81 -29.69 20.78
CA THR A 252 -1.93 -28.83 21.59
C THR A 252 -1.31 -27.69 20.77
N ILE A 253 -0.79 -28.02 19.58
CA ILE A 253 -0.16 -27.07 18.66
C ILE A 253 -1.20 -26.12 18.08
N ILE A 254 -2.35 -26.64 17.62
CA ILE A 254 -3.46 -25.84 17.06
C ILE A 254 -4.07 -24.89 18.10
N ASP A 255 -4.16 -25.33 19.35
CA ASP A 255 -4.64 -24.51 20.46
C ASP A 255 -3.62 -23.42 20.82
N GLY A 256 -2.33 -23.72 20.74
CA GLY A 256 -1.21 -22.80 20.98
C GLY A 256 -1.08 -21.71 19.91
N ILE A 257 -0.99 -22.06 18.62
CA ILE A 257 -0.86 -21.09 17.52
C ILE A 257 -2.08 -20.16 17.43
N LEU A 258 -3.29 -20.65 17.74
CA LEU A 258 -4.49 -19.82 17.81
C LEU A 258 -4.43 -18.81 18.98
N ALA A 259 -3.77 -19.16 20.10
CA ALA A 259 -3.55 -18.23 21.21
C ALA A 259 -2.47 -17.18 20.87
N GLU A 260 -1.38 -17.58 20.21
CA GLU A 260 -0.34 -16.68 19.69
C GLU A 260 -0.92 -15.65 18.73
N ILE A 261 -1.67 -16.09 17.71
CA ILE A 261 -2.28 -15.22 16.69
C ILE A 261 -3.32 -14.27 17.30
N LYS A 262 -4.08 -14.71 18.32
CA LYS A 262 -4.97 -13.82 19.06
C LYS A 262 -4.20 -12.79 19.88
N SER A 263 -3.12 -13.17 20.55
CA SER A 263 -2.25 -12.24 21.28
C SER A 263 -1.68 -11.14 20.37
N LEU A 264 -1.24 -11.48 19.15
CA LEU A 264 -0.82 -10.51 18.13
C LEU A 264 -1.95 -9.55 17.72
N LYS A 265 -3.16 -10.08 17.50
CA LYS A 265 -4.34 -9.28 17.13
C LYS A 265 -4.79 -8.35 18.26
N ASP A 266 -4.83 -8.83 19.49
CA ASP A 266 -5.32 -8.06 20.64
C ASP A 266 -4.34 -6.93 21.04
N LYS A 267 -3.06 -7.06 20.65
CA LYS A 267 -2.05 -5.98 20.67
C LYS A 267 -2.11 -5.02 19.47
N ASN A 268 -2.98 -5.28 18.48
CA ASN A 268 -3.08 -4.56 17.20
C ASN A 268 -1.81 -4.64 16.32
N GLU A 269 -1.08 -5.78 16.36
CA GLU A 269 0.10 -6.00 15.51
C GLU A 269 -0.25 -6.43 14.06
N LEU A 270 -1.52 -6.76 13.78
CA LEU A 270 -2.01 -7.06 12.44
C LEU A 270 -2.48 -5.75 11.75
N LYS A 271 -2.12 -5.56 10.48
CA LYS A 271 -2.41 -4.37 9.66
C LYS A 271 -3.30 -4.73 8.48
N GLU A 272 -4.01 -3.78 7.89
CA GLU A 272 -4.86 -4.03 6.72
C GLU A 272 -4.07 -4.67 5.56
N GLY A 273 -4.64 -5.74 4.97
CA GLY A 273 -4.03 -6.47 3.86
C GLY A 273 -3.99 -5.61 2.59
N GLN A 274 -2.78 -5.32 2.11
CA GLN A 274 -2.56 -4.60 0.85
C GLN A 274 -2.36 -5.59 -0.31
N LEU A 275 -2.40 -5.08 -1.55
CA LEU A 275 -2.07 -5.84 -2.75
C LEU A 275 -0.60 -5.61 -3.15
N GLY A 276 -0.11 -6.37 -4.12
CA GLY A 276 1.25 -6.21 -4.66
C GLY A 276 1.42 -4.86 -5.35
N GLY A 277 2.12 -3.93 -4.70
CA GLY A 277 2.42 -2.60 -5.22
C GLY A 277 2.68 -1.61 -4.08
N GLY A 278 3.91 -1.12 -3.96
CA GLY A 278 4.36 -0.35 -2.79
C GLY A 278 3.61 0.97 -2.53
N PRO A 279 3.63 1.47 -1.29
CA PRO A 279 2.83 2.63 -0.84
C PRO A 279 3.21 3.97 -1.48
N SER A 280 4.29 4.01 -2.28
CA SER A 280 4.86 5.22 -2.91
C SER A 280 4.25 5.59 -4.26
N SER A 281 3.31 4.80 -4.81
CA SER A 281 2.47 5.22 -5.94
C SER A 281 1.40 6.22 -5.47
N GLY A 282 1.80 7.49 -5.32
CA GLY A 282 0.99 8.57 -4.75
C GLY A 282 -0.28 8.92 -5.55
N ASN A 283 -1.38 8.19 -5.28
CA ASN A 283 -2.75 8.56 -5.66
C ASN A 283 -3.73 7.86 -4.71
N ASP A 284 -4.47 8.60 -3.89
CA ASP A 284 -5.38 8.02 -2.87
C ASP A 284 -6.49 7.14 -3.47
N ALA A 285 -6.83 7.35 -4.74
CA ALA A 285 -7.72 6.47 -5.50
C ALA A 285 -7.25 5.00 -5.52
N LYS A 286 -5.94 4.73 -5.52
CA LYS A 286 -5.40 3.36 -5.59
C LYS A 286 -5.68 2.58 -4.30
N LYS A 287 -5.46 3.18 -3.13
CA LYS A 287 -5.79 2.59 -1.81
C LYS A 287 -7.27 2.27 -1.66
N VAL A 288 -8.15 3.06 -2.28
CA VAL A 288 -9.62 2.82 -2.29
C VAL A 288 -10.00 1.62 -3.18
N ILE A 289 -9.20 1.29 -4.18
CA ILE A 289 -9.41 0.09 -5.02
C ILE A 289 -9.01 -1.17 -4.22
N ASP A 290 -7.85 -1.17 -3.55
CA ASP A 290 -7.34 -2.31 -2.78
C ASP A 290 -8.36 -2.79 -1.70
N ALA A 291 -8.94 -1.85 -0.95
CA ALA A 291 -9.95 -2.12 0.08
C ALA A 291 -11.32 -2.60 -0.47
N ASN A 292 -11.52 -2.61 -1.79
CA ASN A 292 -12.64 -3.27 -2.43
C ASN A 292 -12.32 -4.70 -2.91
N ILE A 293 -11.04 -5.08 -2.93
CA ILE A 293 -10.54 -6.39 -3.36
C ILE A 293 -10.33 -7.33 -2.17
N ARG A 294 -9.64 -6.88 -1.10
CA ARG A 294 -9.47 -7.65 0.15
C ARG A 294 -9.80 -6.83 1.39
N ARG A 295 -10.23 -7.49 2.47
CA ARG A 295 -10.66 -6.86 3.74
C ARG A 295 -10.22 -7.64 4.99
N ASP A 296 -9.15 -8.40 4.88
CA ASP A 296 -8.45 -9.03 6.00
C ASP A 296 -7.39 -8.11 6.62
N VAL A 297 -7.01 -8.40 7.85
CA VAL A 297 -5.82 -7.84 8.50
C VAL A 297 -4.77 -8.93 8.66
N ILE A 298 -3.52 -8.60 8.36
CA ILE A 298 -2.41 -9.55 8.24
C ILE A 298 -1.20 -9.16 9.08
N LYS A 299 -0.37 -10.14 9.41
CA LYS A 299 1.01 -9.95 9.88
C LYS A 299 1.91 -11.00 9.22
N TRP A 300 3.05 -10.57 8.69
CA TRP A 300 4.12 -11.47 8.27
C TRP A 300 4.98 -11.88 9.48
N ILE A 301 5.35 -13.16 9.53
CA ILE A 301 6.07 -13.77 10.66
C ILE A 301 7.26 -14.60 10.14
N ASP A 302 8.43 -14.39 10.73
CA ASP A 302 9.70 -15.10 10.43
C ASP A 302 9.82 -16.44 11.17
N GLY A 303 9.24 -16.51 12.38
CA GLY A 303 9.46 -17.57 13.37
C GLY A 303 10.39 -17.14 14.51
N ASN A 304 11.10 -16.01 14.33
CA ASN A 304 12.04 -15.44 15.29
C ASN A 304 11.37 -14.56 16.37
N GLU A 305 10.05 -14.32 16.27
CA GLU A 305 9.27 -13.43 17.14
C GLU A 305 8.94 -14.04 18.53
N GLY A 306 9.56 -15.16 18.91
CA GLY A 306 9.26 -15.89 20.15
C GLY A 306 7.94 -16.67 20.13
N LEU A 307 7.39 -16.93 18.93
CA LEU A 307 6.12 -17.61 18.70
C LEU A 307 6.35 -19.10 18.49
N ALA A 308 6.54 -19.83 19.60
CA ALA A 308 6.99 -21.21 19.61
C ALA A 308 6.06 -22.19 18.86
N TYR A 309 4.74 -22.01 18.92
CA TYR A 309 3.82 -22.87 18.18
C TYR A 309 3.77 -22.51 16.69
N THR A 310 3.84 -21.22 16.35
CA THR A 310 3.97 -20.76 14.96
C THR A 310 5.24 -21.31 14.31
N ALA A 311 6.37 -21.28 15.01
CA ALA A 311 7.64 -21.84 14.55
C ALA A 311 7.59 -23.37 14.39
N GLN A 312 6.94 -24.10 15.31
CA GLN A 312 6.72 -25.54 15.17
C GLN A 312 5.90 -25.88 13.92
N VAL A 313 4.79 -25.16 13.69
CA VAL A 313 3.96 -25.36 12.50
C VAL A 313 4.74 -25.12 11.21
N LEU A 314 5.57 -24.08 11.15
CA LEU A 314 6.43 -23.81 9.99
C LEU A 314 7.46 -24.92 9.77
N GLY A 315 8.15 -25.38 10.81
CA GLY A 315 9.09 -26.50 10.71
C GLY A 315 8.44 -27.80 10.23
N THR A 316 7.19 -28.07 10.61
CA THR A 316 6.41 -29.20 10.07
C THR A 316 6.03 -29.00 8.61
N MET A 317 5.59 -27.80 8.21
CA MET A 317 5.30 -27.50 6.79
C MET A 317 6.55 -27.68 5.94
N ASP A 318 7.68 -27.10 6.34
CA ASP A 318 8.97 -27.21 5.64
C ASP A 318 9.48 -28.65 5.58
N SER A 319 9.31 -29.43 6.65
CA SER A 319 9.68 -30.86 6.68
C SER A 319 8.73 -31.77 5.89
N ILE A 320 7.54 -31.31 5.52
CA ILE A 320 6.66 -31.99 4.56
C ILE A 320 7.07 -31.61 3.13
N ILE A 321 7.30 -30.32 2.87
CA ILE A 321 7.67 -29.82 1.54
C ILE A 321 9.05 -30.31 1.10
N SER A 322 10.00 -30.54 2.01
CA SER A 322 11.32 -31.08 1.67
C SER A 322 11.31 -32.46 0.98
N PHE A 323 10.21 -33.22 1.09
CA PHE A 323 10.02 -34.46 0.34
C PHE A 323 9.36 -34.27 -1.04
N PHE A 324 8.84 -33.10 -1.40
CA PHE A 324 8.10 -32.88 -2.65
C PHE A 324 8.99 -33.05 -3.89
N ASN A 325 10.25 -32.65 -3.79
CA ASN A 325 11.24 -32.77 -4.87
C ASN A 325 11.52 -34.24 -5.26
N ASN A 326 11.12 -35.22 -4.43
CA ASN A 326 11.19 -36.65 -4.75
C ASN A 326 10.01 -37.15 -5.60
N TYR A 327 8.93 -36.36 -5.70
CA TYR A 327 7.66 -36.73 -6.32
C TYR A 327 7.28 -35.84 -7.51
N LEU A 328 7.78 -34.60 -7.57
CA LEU A 328 7.55 -33.64 -8.64
C LEU A 328 8.75 -33.61 -9.59
N LYS A 329 8.62 -34.20 -10.79
CA LYS A 329 9.65 -34.02 -11.84
C LYS A 329 9.68 -32.55 -12.29
N ASN A 330 10.89 -32.00 -12.47
CA ASN A 330 11.18 -30.67 -13.02
C ASN A 330 10.69 -29.44 -12.21
N ASP A 331 10.20 -29.62 -10.98
CA ASP A 331 9.97 -28.51 -10.03
C ASP A 331 11.02 -28.64 -8.91
N PHE A 332 11.78 -27.59 -8.58
CA PHE A 332 12.73 -27.64 -7.46
C PHE A 332 12.39 -26.60 -6.38
N ILE A 333 11.82 -27.10 -5.28
CA ILE A 333 11.32 -26.29 -4.18
C ILE A 333 12.37 -26.24 -3.07
N ASN A 334 12.99 -25.08 -2.89
CA ASN A 334 14.10 -24.87 -1.95
C ASN A 334 13.93 -23.66 -1.01
N GLY A 335 12.90 -22.84 -1.22
CA GLY A 335 12.64 -21.65 -0.44
C GLY A 335 11.15 -21.31 -0.35
N ARG A 336 10.82 -20.42 0.58
CA ARG A 336 9.46 -19.93 0.79
C ARG A 336 9.43 -18.49 1.31
N THR A 337 8.25 -17.89 1.31
CA THR A 337 7.97 -16.64 2.03
C THR A 337 8.01 -16.82 3.55
N LYS A 338 7.98 -15.69 4.25
CA LYS A 338 7.45 -15.58 5.62
C LYS A 338 6.02 -16.10 5.70
N ALA A 339 5.59 -16.45 6.91
CA ALA A 339 4.21 -16.83 7.15
C ALA A 339 3.31 -15.59 7.18
N MET A 340 2.34 -15.50 6.26
CA MET A 340 1.26 -14.52 6.35
C MET A 340 0.17 -15.05 7.27
N VAL A 341 0.18 -14.64 8.53
CA VAL A 341 -0.99 -14.77 9.41
C VAL A 341 -2.04 -13.76 8.95
N SER A 342 -3.28 -14.23 8.79
CA SER A 342 -4.43 -13.44 8.34
C SER A 342 -5.62 -13.61 9.29
N CYS A 343 -6.37 -12.53 9.48
CA CYS A 343 -7.64 -12.50 10.19
C CYS A 343 -8.66 -11.72 9.38
N TYR A 344 -9.81 -12.32 9.10
CA TYR A 344 -10.99 -11.66 8.54
C TYR A 344 -11.91 -11.32 9.73
N PRO A 345 -12.08 -10.05 10.14
CA PRO A 345 -12.74 -9.67 11.40
C PRO A 345 -14.27 -9.88 11.47
N GLY A 346 -14.85 -10.76 10.64
CA GLY A 346 -16.29 -10.92 10.49
C GLY A 346 -16.92 -9.79 9.68
N ASN A 347 -18.19 -9.47 9.95
CA ASN A 347 -18.95 -8.37 9.31
C ASN A 347 -19.03 -8.40 7.76
N GLY A 348 -18.84 -9.57 7.14
CA GLY A 348 -18.83 -9.73 5.68
C GLY A 348 -17.50 -9.37 5.02
N THR A 349 -16.39 -9.37 5.77
CA THR A 349 -15.04 -9.21 5.22
C THR A 349 -14.65 -10.40 4.33
N TYR A 350 -13.91 -10.13 3.25
CA TYR A 350 -13.78 -11.04 2.10
C TYR A 350 -12.42 -10.86 1.39
N TYR A 351 -12.14 -11.73 0.42
CA TYR A 351 -11.13 -11.52 -0.63
C TYR A 351 -11.77 -11.91 -1.98
N ARG A 352 -11.80 -10.99 -2.94
CA ARG A 352 -12.28 -11.21 -4.32
C ARG A 352 -11.49 -12.31 -5.04
N ARG A 353 -12.01 -12.72 -6.20
CA ARG A 353 -11.35 -13.69 -7.07
C ARG A 353 -10.01 -13.15 -7.56
N HIS A 354 -8.97 -13.93 -7.31
CA HIS A 354 -7.62 -13.66 -7.77
C HIS A 354 -6.92 -14.99 -8.11
N VAL A 355 -5.70 -14.88 -8.62
CA VAL A 355 -4.71 -15.96 -8.68
C VAL A 355 -3.54 -15.48 -7.84
N ASP A 356 -2.90 -16.38 -7.09
CA ASP A 356 -1.82 -15.97 -6.20
C ASP A 356 -0.59 -15.54 -6.98
N ASN A 357 -0.16 -16.33 -7.96
CA ASN A 357 0.92 -16.04 -8.90
C ASN A 357 0.37 -15.78 -10.32
N PRO A 358 -0.10 -14.56 -10.64
CA PRO A 358 -0.66 -14.22 -11.95
C PRO A 358 0.40 -13.89 -13.01
N SER A 359 1.64 -13.60 -12.56
CA SER A 359 2.70 -12.93 -13.33
C SER A 359 4.03 -13.67 -13.37
N LYS A 360 4.12 -14.88 -12.80
CA LYS A 360 5.35 -15.69 -12.61
C LYS A 360 6.39 -15.03 -11.70
N ASP A 361 6.00 -14.79 -10.45
CA ASP A 361 6.91 -14.26 -9.41
C ASP A 361 7.73 -15.35 -8.68
N GLY A 362 7.64 -16.60 -9.14
CA GLY A 362 8.28 -17.77 -8.56
C GLY A 362 7.39 -18.59 -7.61
N ARG A 363 6.26 -18.05 -7.12
CA ARG A 363 5.41 -18.78 -6.15
C ARG A 363 4.74 -19.98 -6.82
N ARG A 364 5.12 -21.19 -6.40
CA ARG A 364 4.69 -22.47 -7.01
C ARG A 364 3.54 -23.13 -6.28
N ILE A 365 3.64 -23.26 -4.95
CA ILE A 365 2.64 -23.92 -4.11
C ILE A 365 2.19 -22.97 -3.00
N THR A 366 0.87 -22.84 -2.84
CA THR A 366 0.24 -22.12 -1.73
C THR A 366 -0.19 -23.12 -0.66
N CYS A 367 0.28 -22.91 0.58
CA CYS A 367 0.02 -23.75 1.74
C CYS A 367 -0.76 -22.93 2.78
N ILE A 368 -1.96 -23.37 3.18
CA ILE A 368 -2.82 -22.66 4.13
C ILE A 368 -3.20 -23.59 5.29
N LEU A 369 -2.88 -23.18 6.53
CA LEU A 369 -3.43 -23.76 7.76
C LEU A 369 -4.63 -22.94 8.25
N TYR A 370 -5.76 -23.61 8.45
CA TYR A 370 -6.95 -23.04 9.07
C TYR A 370 -7.04 -23.34 10.57
N LEU A 371 -7.53 -22.38 11.35
CA LEU A 371 -7.50 -22.42 12.82
C LEU A 371 -8.89 -22.25 13.48
N ASN A 372 -9.97 -22.33 12.71
CA ASN A 372 -11.29 -21.92 13.17
C ASN A 372 -12.08 -23.11 13.74
N LYS A 373 -12.01 -23.26 15.06
CA LYS A 373 -12.75 -24.28 15.81
C LYS A 373 -14.25 -24.07 15.65
N ASN A 374 -15.01 -25.17 15.54
CA ASN A 374 -16.48 -25.15 15.48
C ASN A 374 -17.00 -24.17 14.40
N TRP A 375 -16.49 -24.26 13.16
CA TRP A 375 -16.92 -23.39 12.06
C TRP A 375 -18.20 -23.91 11.40
N GLU A 376 -19.25 -23.09 11.34
CA GLU A 376 -20.52 -23.43 10.70
C GLU A 376 -20.65 -22.64 9.38
N THR A 377 -20.12 -23.16 8.26
CA THR A 377 -20.01 -22.42 6.99
C THR A 377 -21.33 -21.76 6.52
N GLN A 378 -22.46 -22.41 6.76
CA GLN A 378 -23.81 -21.91 6.40
C GLN A 378 -24.24 -20.66 7.19
N LYS A 379 -23.53 -20.32 8.26
CA LYS A 379 -23.83 -19.26 9.24
C LYS A 379 -22.68 -18.27 9.37
N ASP A 380 -21.45 -18.78 9.49
CA ASP A 380 -20.23 -18.00 9.70
C ASP A 380 -19.61 -17.53 8.37
N GLY A 381 -19.98 -18.13 7.23
CA GLY A 381 -19.46 -17.81 5.91
C GLY A 381 -17.99 -18.20 5.74
N GLY A 382 -17.17 -17.30 5.21
CA GLY A 382 -15.70 -17.40 5.20
C GLY A 382 -15.11 -18.55 4.37
N LEU A 383 -15.91 -19.13 3.48
CA LEU A 383 -15.53 -20.22 2.60
C LEU A 383 -14.40 -19.80 1.65
N LEU A 384 -13.34 -20.62 1.51
CA LEU A 384 -12.48 -20.49 0.33
C LEU A 384 -13.14 -21.26 -0.82
N ARG A 385 -13.29 -20.61 -1.97
CA ARG A 385 -13.86 -21.19 -3.18
C ARG A 385 -12.83 -21.12 -4.31
N ILE A 386 -12.39 -22.28 -4.80
CA ILE A 386 -11.43 -22.42 -5.93
C ILE A 386 -12.21 -22.76 -7.21
N PHE A 387 -11.73 -22.28 -8.35
CA PHE A 387 -12.31 -22.51 -9.68
C PHE A 387 -11.30 -23.22 -10.62
N PRO A 388 -11.01 -24.52 -10.42
CA PRO A 388 -10.01 -25.21 -11.24
C PRO A 388 -10.35 -25.14 -12.73
N LEU A 389 -9.39 -24.74 -13.57
CA LEU A 389 -9.64 -24.55 -15.02
C LEU A 389 -10.06 -25.85 -15.75
N ASN A 390 -9.83 -27.01 -15.16
CA ASN A 390 -10.26 -28.32 -15.67
C ASN A 390 -11.64 -28.78 -15.16
N GLN A 391 -12.39 -27.97 -14.40
CA GLN A 391 -13.68 -28.35 -13.78
C GLN A 391 -14.78 -27.29 -13.99
N GLU A 392 -16.04 -27.72 -14.05
CA GLU A 392 -17.20 -26.82 -14.17
C GLU A 392 -17.70 -26.29 -12.81
N ASN A 393 -17.66 -27.15 -11.80
CA ASN A 393 -18.08 -26.85 -10.44
C ASN A 393 -16.92 -26.34 -9.59
N PRO A 394 -17.15 -25.41 -8.66
CA PRO A 394 -16.12 -24.88 -7.80
C PRO A 394 -15.82 -25.86 -6.67
N ILE A 395 -14.61 -25.75 -6.13
CA ILE A 395 -14.14 -26.52 -4.99
C ILE A 395 -14.27 -25.66 -3.73
N ASP A 396 -15.17 -26.07 -2.86
CA ASP A 396 -15.58 -25.35 -1.67
C ASP A 396 -14.87 -25.92 -0.43
N ILE A 397 -14.06 -25.09 0.23
CA ILE A 397 -13.18 -25.50 1.32
C ILE A 397 -13.52 -24.71 2.60
N PRO A 398 -14.34 -25.29 3.51
CA PRO A 398 -14.58 -24.75 4.84
C PRO A 398 -13.27 -24.55 5.63
N PRO A 399 -13.05 -23.37 6.26
CA PRO A 399 -11.81 -23.00 6.95
C PRO A 399 -11.73 -23.58 8.37
N ILE A 400 -11.96 -24.89 8.52
CA ILE A 400 -12.06 -25.60 9.80
C ILE A 400 -10.68 -25.69 10.49
N ALA A 401 -10.62 -25.61 11.82
CA ALA A 401 -9.37 -25.78 12.57
C ALA A 401 -8.66 -27.11 12.26
N ASN A 402 -7.32 -27.06 12.14
CA ASN A 402 -6.46 -28.19 11.81
C ASN A 402 -6.66 -28.76 10.39
N ARG A 403 -7.23 -27.96 9.48
CA ARG A 403 -7.22 -28.23 8.04
C ARG A 403 -6.04 -27.55 7.39
N MET A 404 -5.18 -28.35 6.77
CA MET A 404 -4.22 -27.92 5.76
C MET A 404 -4.84 -27.95 4.37
N LEU A 405 -4.50 -26.97 3.56
CA LEU A 405 -4.81 -26.87 2.14
C LEU A 405 -3.54 -26.57 1.36
N TYR A 406 -3.34 -27.29 0.26
CA TYR A 406 -2.26 -27.10 -0.71
C TYR A 406 -2.88 -26.89 -2.10
N PHE A 407 -2.43 -25.91 -2.88
CA PHE A 407 -2.80 -25.76 -4.29
C PHE A 407 -1.70 -25.07 -5.09
N TRP A 408 -1.67 -25.29 -6.41
CA TRP A 408 -0.76 -24.56 -7.30
C TRP A 408 -1.13 -23.08 -7.31
N SER A 409 -0.18 -22.20 -7.01
CA SER A 409 -0.41 -20.76 -6.87
C SER A 409 -0.78 -20.06 -8.18
N ASP A 410 -0.47 -20.68 -9.33
CA ASP A 410 -0.62 -20.11 -10.67
C ASP A 410 -2.05 -20.15 -11.22
N ARG A 411 -2.19 -19.74 -12.49
CA ARG A 411 -3.46 -19.60 -13.22
C ARG A 411 -4.34 -20.85 -13.25
N ARG A 412 -3.84 -22.04 -12.86
CA ARG A 412 -4.64 -23.27 -12.68
C ARG A 412 -5.72 -23.13 -11.60
N ASN A 413 -5.48 -22.34 -10.54
CA ASN A 413 -6.38 -22.21 -9.38
C ASN A 413 -6.80 -20.75 -9.04
N PRO A 414 -7.59 -20.09 -9.90
CA PRO A 414 -8.33 -18.89 -9.52
C PRO A 414 -9.20 -19.17 -8.28
N HIS A 415 -9.20 -18.29 -7.30
CA HIS A 415 -9.92 -18.52 -6.04
C HIS A 415 -10.37 -17.24 -5.33
N GLU A 416 -11.38 -17.34 -4.47
CA GLU A 416 -11.95 -16.23 -3.71
C GLU A 416 -12.26 -16.66 -2.25
N VAL A 417 -12.11 -15.74 -1.29
CA VAL A 417 -12.60 -15.91 0.09
C VAL A 417 -13.94 -15.22 0.20
N GLN A 418 -15.00 -16.03 0.23
CA GLN A 418 -16.38 -15.59 0.39
C GLN A 418 -16.60 -14.85 1.72
N PRO A 419 -17.57 -13.92 1.81
CA PRO A 419 -17.80 -13.08 2.98
C PRO A 419 -17.85 -13.86 4.31
N SER A 420 -17.01 -13.45 5.26
CA SER A 420 -16.92 -14.02 6.61
C SER A 420 -17.70 -13.16 7.60
N PHE A 421 -18.62 -13.76 8.35
CA PHE A 421 -19.45 -13.08 9.35
C PHE A 421 -18.94 -13.28 10.78
N ARG A 422 -18.02 -14.22 10.98
CA ARG A 422 -17.26 -14.46 12.22
C ARG A 422 -15.77 -14.19 12.02
N GLU A 423 -15.02 -14.00 13.11
CA GLU A 423 -13.55 -13.95 13.04
C GLU A 423 -12.98 -15.25 12.45
N ARG A 424 -12.32 -15.15 11.29
CA ARG A 424 -11.69 -16.26 10.56
C ARG A 424 -10.19 -16.04 10.50
N PHE A 425 -9.44 -16.93 11.14
CA PHE A 425 -7.97 -16.97 11.15
C PHE A 425 -7.44 -18.03 10.18
N ALA A 426 -6.36 -17.70 9.48
CA ALA A 426 -5.59 -18.64 8.67
C ALA A 426 -4.12 -18.19 8.62
N MET A 427 -3.19 -19.14 8.55
CA MET A 427 -1.78 -18.87 8.25
C MET A 427 -1.45 -19.40 6.87
N THR A 428 -0.87 -18.54 6.01
CA THR A 428 -0.52 -18.86 4.62
C THR A 428 0.98 -18.78 4.42
N VAL A 429 1.53 -19.70 3.64
CA VAL A 429 2.93 -19.75 3.21
C VAL A 429 2.94 -20.05 1.71
N TRP A 430 3.79 -19.36 0.95
CA TRP A 430 4.03 -19.69 -0.45
C TRP A 430 5.44 -20.24 -0.62
N TYR A 431 5.53 -21.43 -1.21
CA TYR A 431 6.79 -22.07 -1.57
C TYR A 431 7.14 -21.73 -3.02
N PHE A 432 8.40 -21.42 -3.26
CA PHE A 432 8.92 -21.02 -4.56
C PHE A 432 9.38 -22.23 -5.38
N ASP A 433 9.22 -22.15 -6.70
CA ASP A 433 10.09 -22.90 -7.61
C ASP A 433 11.39 -22.09 -7.82
N SER A 434 12.54 -22.77 -7.81
CA SER A 434 13.83 -22.08 -7.84
C SER A 434 14.18 -21.45 -9.19
N GLU A 435 13.71 -22.01 -10.31
CA GLU A 435 14.01 -21.50 -11.64
C GLU A 435 13.13 -20.28 -11.93
N GLU A 436 11.81 -20.41 -11.75
CA GLU A 436 10.87 -19.30 -11.95
C GLU A 436 11.16 -18.13 -10.99
N ARG A 437 11.59 -18.40 -9.74
CA ARG A 437 11.95 -17.32 -8.80
C ARG A 437 13.24 -16.60 -9.21
N GLU A 438 14.22 -17.28 -9.78
CA GLU A 438 15.45 -16.61 -10.25
C GLU A 438 15.21 -15.80 -11.52
N GLU A 439 14.40 -16.30 -12.47
CA GLU A 439 13.92 -15.50 -13.60
C GLU A 439 13.22 -14.22 -13.13
N ALA A 440 12.34 -14.33 -12.12
CA ALA A 440 11.65 -13.20 -11.51
C ALA A 440 12.61 -12.19 -10.85
N ARG A 441 13.61 -12.64 -10.07
CA ARG A 441 14.63 -11.76 -9.46
C ARG A 441 15.43 -11.00 -10.53
N ILE A 442 15.84 -11.67 -11.60
CA ILE A 442 16.58 -11.05 -12.71
C ILE A 442 15.75 -9.96 -13.39
N GLU A 443 14.44 -10.19 -13.56
CA GLU A 443 13.53 -9.23 -14.18
C GLU A 443 13.17 -8.06 -13.24
N GLU A 444 12.96 -8.31 -11.94
CA GLU A 444 12.84 -7.28 -10.89
C GLU A 444 14.07 -6.34 -10.90
N LEU A 445 15.29 -6.89 -11.00
CA LEU A 445 16.54 -6.12 -11.06
C LEU A 445 16.70 -5.30 -12.35
N ARG A 446 16.25 -5.80 -13.51
CA ARG A 446 16.25 -5.03 -14.76
C ARG A 446 15.33 -3.82 -14.66
N GLN A 447 14.10 -4.01 -14.19
CA GLN A 447 13.10 -2.94 -14.09
C GLN A 447 13.55 -1.85 -13.10
N GLU A 448 14.17 -2.23 -11.98
CA GLU A 448 14.78 -1.27 -11.05
C GLU A 448 15.98 -0.53 -11.68
N THR A 449 16.81 -1.23 -12.47
CA THR A 449 17.94 -0.61 -13.20
C THR A 449 17.46 0.41 -14.24
N GLU A 450 16.42 0.09 -15.02
CA GLU A 450 15.80 1.01 -15.97
C GLU A 450 15.16 2.22 -15.26
N ARG A 451 14.46 1.99 -14.14
CA ARG A 451 13.87 3.04 -13.31
C ARG A 451 14.92 4.01 -12.76
N ILE A 452 16.05 3.50 -12.28
CA ILE A 452 17.17 4.31 -11.79
C ILE A 452 17.84 5.07 -12.95
N SER A 453 18.06 4.42 -14.09
CA SER A 453 18.62 5.06 -15.29
C SER A 453 17.77 6.24 -15.79
N GLY A 454 16.44 6.07 -15.79
CA GLY A 454 15.49 7.15 -16.09
C GLY A 454 15.58 8.32 -15.10
N GLN A 455 15.69 8.04 -13.79
CA GLN A 455 15.87 9.09 -12.77
C GLN A 455 17.21 9.82 -12.90
N ILE A 456 18.30 9.11 -13.22
CA ILE A 456 19.60 9.74 -13.50
C ILE A 456 19.49 10.70 -14.69
N THR A 457 18.85 10.27 -15.78
CA THR A 457 18.62 11.11 -16.97
C THR A 457 17.80 12.37 -16.65
N GLU A 458 16.76 12.25 -15.81
CA GLU A 458 15.95 13.40 -15.36
C GLU A 458 16.76 14.37 -14.48
N LEU A 459 17.61 13.84 -13.60
CA LEU A 459 18.49 14.65 -12.73
C LEU A 459 19.60 15.35 -13.52
N GLU A 460 20.17 14.71 -14.54
CA GLU A 460 21.15 15.34 -15.44
C GLU A 460 20.55 16.51 -16.22
N GLU A 461 19.32 16.37 -16.72
CA GLU A 461 18.62 17.46 -17.40
C GLU A 461 18.29 18.62 -16.45
N LYS A 462 17.78 18.33 -15.24
CA LYS A 462 17.54 19.36 -14.20
C LYS A 462 18.81 20.07 -13.79
N ARG A 463 19.93 19.33 -13.62
CA ARG A 463 21.24 19.90 -13.34
C ARG A 463 21.68 20.85 -14.45
N ARG A 464 21.54 20.46 -15.73
CA ARG A 464 21.89 21.31 -16.88
C ARG A 464 21.09 22.61 -16.90
N GLN A 465 19.80 22.54 -16.58
CA GLN A 465 18.94 23.73 -16.49
C GLN A 465 19.35 24.65 -15.33
N LEU A 466 19.69 24.09 -14.16
CA LEU A 466 20.19 24.86 -13.02
C LEU A 466 21.56 25.49 -13.28
N GLU A 467 22.46 24.79 -13.96
CA GLU A 467 23.76 25.33 -14.40
C GLU A 467 23.58 26.52 -15.37
N GLN A 468 22.65 26.42 -16.32
CA GLN A 468 22.32 27.54 -17.22
C GLN A 468 21.72 28.73 -16.46
N LEU A 469 20.71 28.52 -15.60
CA LEU A 469 20.10 29.57 -14.79
C LEU A 469 21.14 30.27 -13.90
N THR A 470 22.05 29.52 -13.31
CA THR A 470 23.16 30.06 -12.50
C THR A 470 24.10 30.91 -13.35
N GLN A 471 24.42 30.48 -14.57
CA GLN A 471 25.27 31.23 -15.50
C GLN A 471 24.61 32.54 -15.94
N ASP A 472 23.32 32.52 -16.27
CA ASP A 472 22.55 33.70 -16.66
C ASP A 472 22.42 34.70 -15.49
N GLN A 473 22.13 34.23 -14.28
CA GLN A 473 22.08 35.04 -13.05
C GLN A 473 23.45 35.70 -12.74
N VAL A 474 24.56 34.97 -12.91
CA VAL A 474 25.92 35.52 -12.74
C VAL A 474 26.24 36.56 -13.81
N LEU A 475 25.72 36.42 -15.02
CA LEU A 475 25.90 37.41 -16.09
C LEU A 475 25.07 38.68 -15.84
N GLU A 476 23.84 38.55 -15.33
CA GLU A 476 22.99 39.69 -14.94
C GLU A 476 23.58 40.45 -13.75
N ASN A 477 24.02 39.74 -12.70
CA ASN A 477 24.68 40.37 -11.54
C ASN A 477 25.92 41.18 -11.96
N LYS A 478 26.77 40.62 -12.83
CA LYS A 478 27.94 41.33 -13.38
C LYS A 478 27.56 42.53 -14.26
N ALA A 479 26.45 42.44 -14.99
CA ALA A 479 25.94 43.56 -15.78
C ALA A 479 25.44 44.71 -14.89
N VAL A 480 24.77 44.39 -13.78
CA VAL A 480 24.33 45.36 -12.77
C VAL A 480 25.53 45.98 -12.02
N GLU A 481 26.55 45.19 -11.68
CA GLU A 481 27.81 45.71 -11.10
C GLU A 481 28.56 46.63 -12.07
N ALA A 482 28.65 46.28 -13.35
CA ALA A 482 29.26 47.13 -14.37
C ALA A 482 28.54 48.48 -14.50
N VAL A 483 27.20 48.49 -14.55
CA VAL A 483 26.40 49.72 -14.57
C VAL A 483 26.60 50.56 -13.30
N LYS A 484 26.68 49.94 -12.12
CA LYS A 484 26.99 50.63 -10.85
C LYS A 484 28.40 51.22 -10.79
N SER A 485 29.32 50.76 -11.63
CA SER A 485 30.71 51.22 -11.63
C SER A 485 30.97 52.44 -12.53
N LEU A 486 29.98 52.85 -13.33
CA LEU A 486 30.02 54.06 -14.15
C LEU A 486 29.88 55.32 -13.28
N SER A 487 30.59 56.38 -13.66
CA SER A 487 30.43 57.71 -13.04
C SER A 487 29.15 58.42 -13.48
N GLU A 488 28.69 59.42 -12.72
CA GLU A 488 27.54 60.25 -13.09
C GLU A 488 27.70 60.87 -14.49
N GLN A 489 28.91 61.28 -14.87
CA GLN A 489 29.18 61.88 -16.18
C GLN A 489 29.04 60.87 -17.33
N GLU A 490 29.41 59.60 -17.11
CA GLU A 490 29.24 58.53 -18.08
C GLU A 490 27.76 58.11 -18.18
N LEU A 491 27.06 58.04 -17.05
CA LEU A 491 25.62 57.75 -17.00
C LEU A 491 24.80 58.87 -17.67
N GLU A 492 25.13 60.14 -17.44
CA GLU A 492 24.50 61.29 -18.09
C GLU A 492 24.78 61.30 -19.60
N ALA A 493 26.02 61.04 -20.02
CA ALA A 493 26.39 60.96 -21.42
C ALA A 493 25.67 59.83 -22.17
N VAL A 494 25.60 58.62 -21.60
CA VAL A 494 24.85 57.52 -22.24
C VAL A 494 23.35 57.76 -22.19
N SER A 495 22.82 58.32 -21.10
CA SER A 495 21.41 58.74 -21.03
C SER A 495 21.06 59.71 -22.16
N PHE A 496 21.86 60.76 -22.37
CA PHE A 496 21.66 61.74 -23.45
C PHE A 496 21.68 61.10 -24.85
N LEU A 497 22.57 60.12 -25.08
CA LEU A 497 22.65 59.38 -26.36
C LEU A 497 21.41 58.52 -26.64
N ILE A 498 20.73 57.99 -25.62
CA ILE A 498 19.61 57.06 -25.80
C ILE A 498 18.21 57.67 -25.59
N HIS A 499 18.08 58.72 -24.77
CA HIS A 499 16.79 59.23 -24.28
C HIS A 499 15.79 59.65 -25.39
N ASN A 500 16.30 60.06 -26.56
CA ASN A 500 15.50 60.48 -27.71
C ASN A 500 15.71 59.61 -28.96
N HIS A 501 16.41 58.46 -28.87
CA HIS A 501 16.63 57.59 -30.01
C HIS A 501 15.46 56.61 -30.20
N PRO A 502 14.93 56.40 -31.42
CA PRO A 502 13.80 55.48 -31.65
C PRO A 502 14.13 54.00 -31.39
N ASP A 503 15.42 53.63 -31.40
CA ASP A 503 15.92 52.35 -30.91
C ASP A 503 17.14 52.55 -30.00
N PRO A 504 16.95 52.67 -28.67
CA PRO A 504 18.04 52.77 -27.68
C PRO A 504 19.05 51.63 -27.74
N LYS A 505 18.62 50.41 -28.09
CA LYS A 505 19.47 49.22 -28.12
C LYS A 505 20.39 49.20 -29.33
N GLN A 506 19.93 49.67 -30.49
CA GLN A 506 20.75 49.79 -31.68
C GLN A 506 21.96 50.72 -31.44
N VAL A 507 21.77 51.84 -30.73
CA VAL A 507 22.85 52.77 -30.36
C VAL A 507 23.87 52.07 -29.47
N MET A 508 23.43 51.48 -28.36
CA MET A 508 24.33 50.79 -27.42
C MET A 508 25.04 49.59 -28.05
N SER A 509 24.38 48.85 -28.95
CA SER A 509 25.00 47.79 -29.75
C SER A 509 26.10 48.33 -30.67
N SER A 510 25.89 49.50 -31.29
CA SER A 510 26.92 50.16 -32.11
C SER A 510 28.13 50.66 -31.30
N MET A 511 27.93 50.91 -30.00
CA MET A 511 28.98 51.22 -29.02
C MET A 511 29.66 49.95 -28.44
N GLY A 512 29.25 48.74 -28.86
CA GLY A 512 29.81 47.47 -28.39
C GLY A 512 29.29 47.00 -27.02
N ILE A 513 28.26 47.64 -26.45
CA ILE A 513 27.68 47.26 -25.16
C ILE A 513 26.83 45.99 -25.33
N SER A 514 27.04 44.97 -24.50
CA SER A 514 26.32 43.69 -24.57
C SER A 514 24.86 43.82 -24.10
N ASP A 515 23.93 43.04 -24.68
CA ASP A 515 22.49 43.14 -24.39
C ASP A 515 22.13 43.00 -22.90
N THR A 516 22.87 42.20 -22.12
CA THR A 516 22.67 42.11 -20.66
C THR A 516 23.01 43.42 -19.96
N VAL A 517 24.09 44.10 -20.35
CA VAL A 517 24.44 45.44 -19.84
C VAL A 517 23.46 46.49 -20.35
N GLN A 518 22.99 46.40 -21.60
CA GLN A 518 21.94 47.28 -22.13
C GLN A 518 20.64 47.18 -21.31
N LYS A 519 20.21 45.96 -20.96
CA LYS A 519 19.03 45.71 -20.11
C LYS A 519 19.20 46.33 -18.72
N ALA A 520 20.33 46.06 -18.05
CA ALA A 520 20.65 46.63 -16.75
C ALA A 520 20.72 48.16 -16.77
N LEU A 521 21.32 48.74 -17.82
CA LEU A 521 21.50 50.19 -17.95
C LEU A 521 20.16 50.90 -18.26
N ILE A 522 19.34 50.36 -19.16
CA ILE A 522 17.97 50.87 -19.40
C ILE A 522 17.16 50.83 -18.11
N LYS A 523 17.20 49.71 -17.37
CA LYS A 523 16.51 49.57 -16.07
C LYS A 523 16.97 50.66 -15.11
N TYR A 524 18.27 50.74 -14.82
CA TYR A 524 18.87 51.72 -13.91
C TYR A 524 18.48 53.16 -14.25
N LEU A 525 18.61 53.56 -15.52
CA LEU A 525 18.28 54.91 -15.99
C LEU A 525 16.76 55.20 -15.98
N THR A 526 15.90 54.18 -15.96
CA THR A 526 14.44 54.34 -15.88
C THR A 526 13.92 54.36 -14.44
N THR A 527 14.52 53.58 -13.53
CA THR A 527 14.03 53.41 -12.14
C THR A 527 14.85 54.13 -11.07
N GLY A 528 16.03 54.68 -11.39
CA GLY A 528 16.93 55.30 -10.41
C GLY A 528 17.47 54.31 -9.36
N ARG A 529 17.29 53.01 -9.61
CA ARG A 529 17.74 51.87 -8.79
C ARG A 529 18.14 50.72 -9.73
N PRO A 530 19.13 49.90 -9.33
CA PRO A 530 19.65 48.77 -10.11
C PRO A 530 18.66 47.63 -10.34
#